data_AF-A0A661R177-F1
#
_entry.id   AF-A0A661R177-F1
#
_cell.length_a   1.000
_cell.length_b   1.000
_cell.length_c   1.000
_cell.angle_alpha   90.00
_cell.angle_beta   90.00
_cell.angle_gamma   90.00
#
_symmetry.space_group_name_H-M   'P 1'
#
loop_
_entity.id
_entity.type
_entity.pdbx_description
1 polymer ?
#
loop_
_entity_poly.entity_id
_entity_poly.type
_entity_poly.pdbx_seq_one_letter_code
_entity_poly.pdbx_strand_id
1 'polypeptide(L)' 'MPSVEEILSSIESLSREEFARLREWFYERDWERWDREIEENSKSGKLDFLVKEALAEKADGKLKEL' A
#
# COMPACT_ATOMS: atom_id res chain seq x y z
N MET A 1 23.40 -2.62 15.10
CA MET A 1 21.97 -2.77 14.73
C MET A 1 21.61 -4.21 15.01
N PRO A 2 20.46 -4.49 15.65
CA PRO A 2 20.04 -5.87 15.88
C PRO A 2 19.85 -6.60 14.55
N SER A 3 20.06 -7.91 14.55
CA SER A 3 19.78 -8.73 13.37
C SER A 3 18.27 -8.85 13.14
N VAL A 4 17.86 -9.25 11.94
CA VAL A 4 16.43 -9.49 11.66
C VAL A 4 15.88 -10.58 12.56
N GLU A 5 16.67 -11.62 12.83
CA GLU A 5 16.33 -12.72 13.71
C GLU A 5 16.11 -12.27 15.15
N GLU A 6 16.94 -11.36 15.67
CA GLU A 6 16.76 -10.77 17.01
C GLU A 6 15.47 -9.94 17.12
N ILE A 7 15.12 -9.22 16.06
CA ILE A 7 13.86 -8.46 15.98
C ILE A 7 12.66 -9.43 15.98
N LEU A 8 12.71 -10.49 15.16
CA LEU A 8 11.63 -11.47 15.09
C LEU A 8 11.43 -12.17 16.44
N SER A 9 12.52 -12.58 17.10
CA SER A 9 12.46 -13.16 18.45
C SER A 9 11.84 -12.20 19.47
N SER A 10 12.16 -10.91 19.39
CA SER A 10 11.54 -9.89 20.25
C SER A 10 10.04 -9.74 19.97
N ILE A 11 9.63 -9.80 18.69
CA ILE A 11 8.22 -9.74 18.29
C ILE A 11 7.45 -10.96 18.82
N GLU A 12 8.04 -12.15 18.80
CA GLU A 12 7.43 -13.37 19.34
C GLU A 12 7.17 -13.29 20.86
N SER A 13 7.96 -12.49 21.58
CA SER A 13 7.80 -12.29 23.03
C SER A 13 6.71 -11.28 23.41
N LEU A 14 6.13 -10.57 22.44
CA LEU A 14 5.15 -9.52 22.70
C LEU A 14 3.84 -10.10 23.25
N SER A 15 3.20 -9.36 24.16
CA SER A 15 1.81 -9.59 24.51
C SER A 15 0.89 -9.39 23.29
N ARG A 16 -0.34 -9.88 23.39
CA ARG A 16 -1.33 -9.73 22.31
C ARG A 16 -1.61 -8.25 22.01
N GLU A 17 -1.65 -7.42 23.04
CA GLU A 17 -1.90 -5.98 22.95
C GLU A 17 -0.73 -5.25 22.28
N GLU A 18 0.51 -5.57 22.68
CA GLU A 18 1.71 -5.01 22.06
C GLU A 18 1.86 -5.44 20.59
N PHE A 19 1.58 -6.71 20.30
CA PHE A 19 1.58 -7.22 18.94
C PHE A 19 0.50 -6.56 18.08
N ALA A 20 -0.70 -6.30 18.63
CA ALA A 20 -1.73 -5.56 17.93
C ALA A 20 -1.28 -4.14 17.56
N ARG A 21 -0.66 -3.43 18.51
CA ARG A 21 -0.09 -2.10 18.28
C ARG A 21 1.04 -2.12 17.23
N LEU A 22 1.91 -3.12 17.28
CA LEU A 22 2.97 -3.29 16.28
C LEU A 22 2.37 -3.47 14.87
N ARG A 23 1.34 -4.29 14.73
CA ARG A 23 0.67 -4.50 13.44
C ARG A 23 0.04 -3.22 12.90
N GLU A 24 -0.65 -2.45 13.74
CA GLU A 24 -1.23 -1.16 13.34
C GLU A 24 -0.16 -0.20 12.83
N TRP A 25 0.92 -0.03 13.58
CA TRP A 25 2.07 0.79 13.19
C TRP A 25 2.71 0.35 11.86
N PHE A 26 2.74 -0.96 11.60
CA PHE A 26 3.28 -1.53 10.36
C PHE A 26 2.36 -1.23 9.18
N TYR A 27 1.05 -1.42 9.35
CA TYR A 27 0.06 -1.10 8.32
C TYR A 27 0.11 0.38 7.91
N GLU A 28 0.19 1.30 8.87
CA GLU A 28 0.29 2.74 8.56
C GLU A 28 1.50 3.05 7.66
N ARG A 29 2.64 2.41 7.91
CA ARG A 29 3.86 2.61 7.12
C ARG A 29 3.78 2.02 5.74
N ASP A 30 3.18 0.85 5.61
CA ASP A 30 2.94 0.24 4.32
C ASP A 30 1.99 1.11 3.49
N TRP A 31 0.95 1.69 4.10
CA TRP A 31 0.08 2.67 3.45
C TRP A 31 0.85 3.93 3.03
N GLU A 32 1.64 4.53 3.91
CA GLU A 32 2.48 5.71 3.58
C GLU A 32 3.49 5.42 2.46
N ARG A 33 4.01 4.19 2.39
CA ARG A 33 4.88 3.78 1.30
C ARG A 33 4.10 3.62 0.00
N TRP A 34 2.95 2.97 0.06
CA TRP A 34 2.10 2.76 -1.10
C TRP A 34 1.61 4.08 -1.70
N ASP A 35 1.21 5.04 -0.87
CA ASP A 35 0.82 6.38 -1.31
C ASP A 35 1.96 7.06 -2.08
N ARG A 36 3.19 6.99 -1.57
CA ARG A 36 4.38 7.54 -2.24
C ARG A 36 4.66 6.84 -3.56
N GLU A 37 4.59 5.50 -3.60
CA GLU A 37 4.82 4.73 -4.82
C GLU A 37 3.76 5.04 -5.89
N ILE A 38 2.48 5.19 -5.50
CA ILE A 38 1.41 5.61 -6.41
C ILE A 38 1.66 7.03 -6.94
N GLU A 39 2.05 7.97 -6.08
CA GLU A 39 2.33 9.34 -6.50
C GLU A 39 3.51 9.41 -7.49
N GLU A 40 4.59 8.68 -7.22
CA GLU A 40 5.75 8.59 -8.13
C GLU A 40 5.40 7.90 -9.46
N ASN A 41 4.63 6.82 -9.40
CA ASN A 41 4.18 6.11 -10.61
C ASN A 41 3.22 6.97 -11.44
N SER A 42 2.38 7.78 -10.80
CA SER A 42 1.53 8.77 -11.46
C SER A 42 2.39 9.85 -12.14
N LYS A 43 3.34 10.46 -11.41
CA LYS A 43 4.23 11.51 -11.95
C LYS A 43 5.12 11.01 -13.09
N SER A 44 5.51 9.74 -13.07
CA SER A 44 6.33 9.13 -14.13
C SER A 44 5.52 8.65 -15.33
N GLY A 45 4.19 8.80 -15.33
CA GLY A 45 3.31 8.37 -16.43
C GLY A 45 3.10 6.85 -16.50
N LYS A 46 3.62 6.08 -15.55
CA LYS A 46 3.43 4.62 -15.51
C LYS A 46 1.97 4.22 -15.34
N LEU A 47 1.15 5.10 -14.77
CA LEU A 47 -0.28 4.87 -14.57
C LEU A 47 -1.16 5.45 -15.69
N ASP A 48 -0.58 6.04 -16.74
CA ASP A 48 -1.34 6.67 -17.83
C ASP A 48 -2.22 5.68 -18.61
N PHE A 49 -1.85 4.41 -18.62
CA PHE A 49 -2.66 3.37 -19.27
C PHE A 49 -4.03 3.23 -18.61
N LEU A 50 -4.14 3.42 -17.29
CA LEU A 50 -5.41 3.36 -16.56
C LEU A 50 -6.33 4.52 -16.98
N VAL A 51 -5.77 5.71 -17.20
CA VAL A 51 -6.52 6.86 -17.69
C VAL A 51 -7.03 6.60 -19.11
N LYS A 52 -6.18 6.05 -19.98
CA LYS A 52 -6.57 5.70 -21.36
C LYS A 52 -7.67 4.64 -21.38
N GLU A 53 -7.55 3.62 -20.55
CA GLU A 53 -8.56 2.56 -20.40
C GLU A 53 -9.89 3.14 -19.91
N ALA A 54 -9.87 3.96 -18.85
CA ALA A 54 -11.08 4.61 -18.34
C ALA A 54 -11.77 5.49 -19.40
N LEU A 55 -11.01 6.21 -20.23
CA LEU A 55 -11.57 7.01 -21.33
C LEU A 55 -12.17 6.15 -22.44
N ALA A 56 -11.54 5.02 -22.78
CA ALA A 56 -12.06 4.08 -23.77
C ALA A 56 -13.36 3.43 -23.29
N GLU A 57 -13.40 2.93 -22.06
CA GLU A 57 -14.58 2.32 -21.47
C GLU A 57 -15.74 3.32 -21.30
N LYS A 58 -15.42 4.59 -21.04
CA LYS A 58 -16.39 5.69 -21.08
C LYS A 58 -16.99 5.89 -22.47
N ALA A 59 -16.15 5.91 -23.50
CA ALA A 59 -16.60 6.05 -24.88
C ALA A 59 -17.47 4.86 -25.32
N ASP A 60 -17.15 3.66 -24.84
CA ASP A 60 -17.89 2.42 -25.09
C ASP A 60 -19.19 2.31 -24.26
N GLY A 61 -19.46 3.24 -23.34
CA GLY A 61 -20.65 3.22 -22.49
C GLY A 61 -20.70 2.06 -21.49
N LYS A 62 -19.53 1.51 -21.14
CA LYS A 62 -19.40 0.34 -20.23
C LYS A 62 -19.18 0.72 -18.77
N LEU A 63 -19.00 2.01 -18.47
CA LEU A 63 -18.85 2.48 -17.10
C LEU A 63 -20.11 2.17 -16.27
N LYS A 64 -19.90 1.73 -15.03
CA LYS A 64 -20.98 1.57 -14.06
C LYS A 64 -21.43 2.94 -13.54
N GLU A 65 -22.71 3.04 -13.22
CA GLU A 65 -23.22 4.18 -12.45
C GLU A 65 -22.61 4.18 -11.04
N LEU A 66 -22.42 5.39 -10.50
CA LEU A 66 -21.83 5.64 -9.18
C LEU A 66 -22.84 5.40 -8.06
#